data_AF-A0A2H0SNE1-F1
#
_entry.id   AF-A0A2H0SNE1-F1
#
_cell.length_a   1.000
_cell.length_b   1.000
_cell.length_c   1.000
_cell.angle_alpha   90.00
_cell.angle_beta   90.00
_cell.angle_gamma   90.00
#
_symmetry.space_group_name_H-M   'P 1'
#
loop_
_entity.id
_entity.type
_entity.pdbx_description
1 polymer ?
#
loop_
_entity_poly.entity_id
_entity_poly.type
_entity_poly.pdbx_seq_one_letter_code
_entity_poly.pdbx_strand_id
1 'polypeptide(L)'
;MLLLLIPGIIWSIKYGFVFFLIPDKGVGVKEAFDLSAEMTEGIKWKLFWFDIFGFLVLVAGLLLLGVGLFLAIPVIYLAAYMIYNKLLARTKLGIAG
;
A
#
# COMPACT_ATOMS: atom_id res chain seq x y z
N MET A 1 21.50 -4.86 -13.20
CA MET A 1 21.00 -4.16 -11.98
C MET A 1 19.78 -3.30 -12.26
N LEU A 2 19.73 -2.51 -13.34
CA LEU A 2 18.54 -1.71 -13.72
C LEU A 2 17.31 -2.55 -14.13
N LEU A 3 17.50 -3.74 -14.73
CA LEU A 3 16.38 -4.61 -15.16
C LEU A 3 15.54 -5.17 -13.99
N LEU A 4 16.09 -5.18 -12.76
CA LEU A 4 15.41 -5.72 -11.56
C LEU A 4 14.68 -4.65 -10.74
N LEU A 5 14.93 -3.36 -10.98
CA LEU A 5 14.25 -2.26 -10.28
C LEU A 5 12.77 -2.21 -10.66
N ILE A 6 12.46 -2.31 -11.96
CA ILE A 6 11.10 -2.28 -12.49
C ILE A 6 10.24 -3.44 -11.94
N PRO A 7 10.66 -4.72 -12.00
CA PRO A 7 9.87 -5.80 -11.43
C PRO A 7 9.76 -5.70 -9.90
N GLY A 8 10.79 -5.20 -9.21
CA GLY A 8 10.74 -4.97 -7.76
C GLY A 8 9.66 -3.96 -7.36
N ILE A 9 9.58 -2.81 -8.03
CA ILE A 9 8.54 -1.79 -7.77
C ILE A 9 7.15 -2.38 -8.03
N ILE A 10 6.97 -3.08 -9.16
CA ILE A 10 5.68 -3.69 -9.51
C ILE A 10 5.26 -4.71 -8.44
N TRP A 11 6.18 -5.53 -7.94
CA TRP A 11 5.92 -6.51 -6.88
C TRP A 11 5.59 -5.85 -5.54
N SER A 12 6.34 -4.82 -5.15
CA SER A 12 6.09 -4.06 -3.93
C SER A 12 4.66 -3.51 -3.92
N ILE A 13 4.24 -2.90 -5.03
CA ILE A 13 2.88 -2.38 -5.18
C ILE A 13 1.86 -3.52 -5.20
N LYS A 14 2.14 -4.60 -5.96
CA LYS A 14 1.22 -5.72 -6.14
C LYS A 14 0.90 -6.42 -4.82
N TYR A 15 1.87 -6.55 -3.92
CA TYR A 15 1.74 -7.30 -2.68
C TYR A 15 1.77 -6.42 -1.42
N GLY A 16 1.74 -5.10 -1.58
CA GLY A 16 1.76 -4.15 -0.46
C GLY A 16 0.56 -4.28 0.48
N PHE A 17 -0.59 -4.75 -0.01
CA PHE A 17 -1.80 -4.90 0.81
C PHE A 17 -1.90 -6.23 1.56
N VAL A 18 -1.00 -7.19 1.32
CA VAL A 18 -0.97 -8.47 2.04
C VAL A 18 -0.87 -8.25 3.55
N PHE A 19 -0.07 -7.27 3.98
CA PHE A 19 0.11 -6.93 5.39
C PHE A 19 -1.12 -6.31 6.05
N PHE A 20 -2.06 -5.78 5.26
CA PHE A 20 -3.35 -5.29 5.77
C PHE A 20 -4.40 -6.41 5.74
N LEU A 21 -4.43 -7.22 4.68
CA LEU A 21 -5.42 -8.29 4.48
C LEU A 21 -5.38 -9.39 5.55
N ILE A 22 -4.18 -9.85 5.92
CA ILE A 22 -4.02 -10.95 6.89
C ILE A 22 -4.60 -10.56 8.26
N PRO A 23 -4.20 -9.44 8.89
CA PRO A 23 -4.75 -9.06 10.18
C PRO A 23 -6.19 -8.53 10.12
N ASP A 24 -6.61 -7.86 9.04
CA ASP A 24 -7.95 -7.25 8.95
C ASP A 24 -9.04 -8.27 8.60
N LYS A 25 -8.77 -9.22 7.68
CA LYS A 25 -9.74 -10.20 7.20
C LYS A 25 -9.48 -11.63 7.64
N GLY A 26 -8.33 -11.91 8.25
CA GLY A 26 -7.99 -13.27 8.71
C GLY A 26 -7.83 -14.27 7.56
N VAL A 27 -7.61 -13.80 6.34
CA VAL A 27 -7.43 -14.65 5.15
C VAL A 27 -6.09 -15.38 5.20
N GLY A 28 -6.05 -16.57 4.58
CA GLY A 28 -4.80 -17.34 4.49
C GLY A 28 -3.73 -16.59 3.68
N VAL A 29 -2.44 -16.87 3.93
CA VAL A 29 -1.32 -16.19 3.25
C VAL A 29 -1.49 -16.20 1.74
N LYS A 30 -1.73 -17.37 1.14
CA LYS A 30 -1.91 -17.50 -0.30
C LYS A 30 -3.06 -16.63 -0.83
N GLU A 31 -4.20 -16.68 -0.15
CA GLU A 31 -5.39 -15.91 -0.51
C GLU A 31 -5.13 -14.39 -0.41
N ALA A 32 -4.39 -13.95 0.61
CA ALA A 32 -4.00 -12.55 0.76
C ALA A 32 -3.15 -12.05 -0.43
N PHE A 33 -2.24 -12.88 -0.95
CA PHE A 33 -1.45 -12.53 -2.14
C PHE A 33 -2.32 -12.40 -3.39
N ASP A 34 -3.27 -13.32 -3.58
CA ASP A 34 -4.20 -13.31 -4.72
C ASP A 34 -5.13 -12.07 -4.67
N LEU A 35 -5.70 -11.77 -3.49
CA LEU A 35 -6.52 -10.57 -3.26
C LEU A 35 -5.74 -9.28 -3.43
N SER A 36 -4.53 -9.19 -2.86
CA SER A 36 -3.70 -7.98 -3.03
C SER A 36 -3.35 -7.76 -4.51
N ALA A 37 -3.11 -8.84 -5.26
CA ALA A 37 -2.88 -8.76 -6.70
C ALA A 37 -4.11 -8.22 -7.45
N GLU A 38 -5.30 -8.71 -7.12
CA GLU A 38 -6.57 -8.25 -7.69
C GLU A 38 -6.85 -6.77 -7.34
N MET A 39 -6.68 -6.39 -6.07
CA MET A 39 -6.88 -5.03 -5.57
C MET A 39 -6.00 -3.98 -6.26
N THR A 40 -4.78 -4.39 -6.63
CA THR A 40 -3.76 -3.48 -7.20
C THR A 40 -3.78 -3.47 -8.73
N GLU A 41 -4.53 -4.38 -9.36
CA GLU A 41 -4.63 -4.48 -10.80
C GLU A 41 -5.34 -3.24 -11.39
N GLY A 42 -4.83 -2.75 -12.53
CA GLY A 42 -5.35 -1.53 -13.19
C GLY A 42 -5.01 -0.19 -12.52
N ILE A 43 -4.46 -0.18 -11.29
CA ILE A 43 -4.13 1.07 -10.56
C ILE A 43 -2.69 1.17 -10.06
N LYS A 44 -1.81 0.25 -10.48
CA LYS A 44 -0.39 0.22 -10.07
C LYS A 44 0.32 1.57 -10.22
N TRP A 45 0.06 2.30 -11.30
CA TRP A 45 0.62 3.63 -11.52
C TRP A 45 0.16 4.66 -10.48
N LYS A 46 -1.10 4.59 -10.01
CA LYS A 46 -1.60 5.49 -8.96
C LYS A 46 -0.97 5.17 -7.61
N LEU A 47 -0.80 3.88 -7.32
CA LEU A 47 -0.11 3.42 -6.11
C LEU A 47 1.38 3.81 -6.12
N PHE A 48 2.03 3.71 -7.28
CA PHE A 48 3.41 4.19 -7.44
C PHE A 48 3.55 5.68 -7.12
N TRP A 49 2.65 6.52 -7.64
CA TRP A 49 2.64 7.94 -7.29
C TRP A 49 2.36 8.17 -5.81
N PHE A 50 1.45 7.41 -5.20
CA PHE A 50 1.19 7.47 -3.76
C PHE A 50 2.46 7.18 -2.96
N ASP A 51 3.23 6.15 -3.32
CA ASP A 51 4.50 5.82 -2.65
C ASP A 51 5.53 6.96 -2.80
N ILE A 52 5.61 7.57 -3.99
CA ILE A 52 6.48 8.74 -4.23
C ILE A 52 6.06 9.91 -3.33
N PHE A 53 4.76 10.24 -3.27
CA PHE A 53 4.27 11.33 -2.43
C PHE A 53 4.49 11.04 -0.95
N GLY A 54 4.23 9.81 -0.50
CA GLY A 54 4.53 9.38 0.87
C GLY A 54 6.01 9.53 1.21
N PHE A 55 6.89 9.14 0.29
CA PHE A 55 8.34 9.34 0.45
C PHE A 55 8.70 10.83 0.55
N LEU A 56 8.13 11.71 -0.28
CA LEU A 56 8.35 13.16 -0.19
C LEU A 56 7.87 13.73 1.15
N VAL A 57 6.73 13.26 1.67
CA VAL A 57 6.20 13.66 2.99
C VAL A 57 7.13 13.19 4.11
N LEU A 58 7.70 11.99 4.02
CA LEU A 58 8.73 11.53 4.98
C LEU A 58 9.98 12.39 4.92
N VAL A 59 10.48 12.72 3.72
CA VAL A 59 11.65 13.60 3.55
C VAL A 59 11.36 14.99 4.11
N ALA A 60 10.17 15.55 3.85
CA ALA A 60 9.75 16.83 4.44
C ALA A 60 9.67 16.74 5.98
N GLY A 61 9.13 15.65 6.52
CA GLY A 61 9.09 15.41 7.96
C GLY A 61 10.46 15.27 8.59
N LEU A 62 11.44 14.69 7.88
CA LEU A 62 12.83 14.60 8.30
C LEU A 62 13.50 15.98 8.34
N LEU A 63 13.24 16.83 7.34
CA LEU A 63 13.75 18.20 7.27
C LEU A 63 13.24 19.08 8.44
N LEU A 64 12.09 18.74 9.02
CA LEU A 64 11.56 19.37 10.25
C LEU A 64 12.17 18.77 11.52
N LEU A 65 13.51 18.64 11.55
CA LEU A 65 14.30 18.11 12.69
C LEU A 65 13.85 16.70 13.15
N GLY A 66 13.27 15.91 12.26
CA GLY A 66 12.75 14.57 12.57
C GLY A 66 11.46 14.53 13.38
N VAL A 67 11.00 15.65 13.97
CA VAL A 67 9.71 15.71 14.68
C VAL A 67 8.55 15.52 13.69
N GLY A 68 8.71 16.04 12.47
CA GLY A 68 7.72 15.85 11.40
C GLY A 68 7.52 14.37 11.01
N LEU A 69 8.48 13.48 11.27
CA LEU A 69 8.34 12.05 10.98
C LEU A 69 7.27 11.38 11.85
N PHE A 70 7.15 11.79 13.12
CA PHE A 70 6.15 11.25 14.04
C PHE A 70 4.72 11.52 13.56
N LEU A 71 4.51 12.60 12.81
CA LEU A 71 3.22 12.91 12.18
C LEU A 71 3.12 12.32 10.77
N ALA A 72 4.20 12.36 9.98
CA ALA A 72 4.22 11.86 8.61
C ALA A 72 3.90 10.36 8.52
N ILE A 73 4.54 9.53 9.37
CA ILE A 73 4.36 8.07 9.35
C ILE A 73 2.88 7.67 9.57
N PRO A 74 2.20 8.09 10.65
CA PRO A 74 0.80 7.71 10.87
C PRO A 74 -0.13 8.29 9.80
N VAL A 75 0.15 9.50 9.28
CA VAL A 75 -0.63 10.09 8.18
C VAL A 75 -0.54 9.25 6.91
N ILE A 76 0.67 8.82 6.53
CA ILE A 76 0.88 7.96 5.35
C ILE A 76 0.22 6.59 5.58
N TYR A 77 0.35 6.03 6.78
CA TYR A 77 -0.26 4.75 7.12
C TYR A 77 -1.80 4.80 7.06
N LEU A 78 -2.41 5.84 7.60
CA LEU A 78 -3.86 6.08 7.51
C LEU A 78 -4.31 6.24 6.05
N ALA A 79 -3.55 6.99 5.24
CA ALA A 79 -3.86 7.14 3.82
C ALA A 79 -3.78 5.79 3.08
N ALA A 80 -2.77 4.98 3.37
CA ALA A 80 -2.65 3.62 2.83
C ALA A 80 -3.82 2.73 3.26
N TYR A 81 -4.25 2.80 4.53
CA TYR A 81 -5.41 2.09 5.03
C TYR A 81 -6.73 2.53 4.37
N MET A 82 -6.91 3.83 4.12
CA MET A 82 -8.08 4.33 3.39
C MET A 82 -8.11 3.84 1.94
N ILE A 83 -6.95 3.80 1.28
CA ILE A 83 -6.83 3.22 -0.07
C ILE A 83 -7.17 1.73 -0.02
N TYR A 84 -6.58 1.01 0.93
CA TYR A 84 -6.86 -0.40 1.19
C TYR A 84 -8.36 -0.66 1.32
N ASN A 85 -9.07 0.05 2.20
CA ASN A 85 -10.52 -0.11 2.38
C ASN A 85 -11.31 0.18 1.11
N LYS A 86 -10.94 1.23 0.37
CA LYS A 86 -11.60 1.57 -0.91
C LYS A 86 -11.41 0.50 -1.98
N LEU A 87 -10.24 -0.14 -2.01
CA LEU A 87 -9.95 -1.23 -2.96
C LEU A 87 -10.61 -2.52 -2.52
N LEU A 88 -10.63 -2.80 -1.22
CA LEU A 88 -11.24 -3.98 -0.65
C LEU A 88 -12.75 -4.01 -0.93
N ALA A 89 -13.42 -2.86 -0.82
CA ALA A 89 -14.84 -2.68 -1.18
C ALA A 89 -15.16 -3.02 -2.64
N ARG A 90 -14.16 -3.09 -3.53
CA ARG A 90 -14.33 -3.48 -4.95
C ARG A 90 -14.13 -4.97 -5.19
N THR A 91 -13.64 -5.69 -4.18
CA THR A 91 -13.38 -7.14 -4.26
C THR A 91 -14.52 -7.92 -3.63
N LYS A 92 -14.56 -9.23 -3.90
CA LYS A 92 -15.61 -10.14 -3.39
C LYS A 92 -15.72 -10.13 -1.86
N LEU A 93 -14.63 -9.92 -1.13
CA LEU A 93 -14.62 -9.86 0.33
C LEU A 93 -15.25 -8.59 0.91
N GLY A 94 -15.21 -7.47 0.19
CA GLY A 94 -15.85 -6.22 0.62
C GLY A 94 -17.35 -6.17 0.36
N ILE A 95 -17.87 -7.09 -0.46
CA ILE A 95 -19.31 -7.18 -0.81
C ILE A 95 -20.01 -8.26 0.04
N ALA A 96 -19.26 -9.22 0.59
CA ALA A 96 -19.78 -10.35 1.36
C ALA A 96 -19.77 -10.14 2.90
N GLY A 97 -19.12 -9.09 3.40
CA GLY A 97 -19.06 -8.74 4.83
C GLY A 97 -19.84 -7.46 5.12
#